data_AF-A0A935FL94-F1
#
_entry.id   AF-A0A935FL94-F1
#
_cell.length_a   1.000
_cell.length_b   1.000
_cell.length_c   1.000
_cell.angle_alpha   90.00
_cell.angle_beta   90.00
_cell.angle_gamma   90.00
#
_symmetry.space_group_name_H-M   'P 1'
#
loop_
_entity.id
_entity.type
_entity.pdbx_description
1 polymer ?
#
loop_
_entity_poly.entity_id
_entity_poly.type
_entity_poly.pdbx_seq_one_letter_code
_entity_poly.pdbx_strand_id
1 'polypeptide(L)'
;MRRAALEGIRPSQRPAGPKRSPRPWCHTTSLALWAEYRTQWRAFVEAYRHGAPRYCDGDVTATFPPGSFPPSRYPRARCFVPAA
;
A
#
# COMPACT_ATOMS: atom_id res chain seq x y z
N MET A 1 24.70 31.78 9.85
CA MET A 1 23.93 30.51 9.91
C MET A 1 24.83 29.38 9.41
N ARG A 2 25.04 28.32 10.22
CA ARG A 2 26.12 27.33 10.00
C ARG A 2 25.75 26.29 8.93
N ARG A 3 26.62 26.14 7.92
CA ARG A 3 26.55 25.22 6.76
C ARG A 3 26.49 23.73 7.15
N ALA A 4 27.09 23.36 8.30
CA ALA A 4 27.21 21.99 8.78
C ALA A 4 25.88 21.27 9.11
N ALA A 5 24.78 22.00 9.35
CA ALA A 5 23.51 21.38 9.74
C ALA A 5 22.78 20.66 8.60
N LEU A 6 23.14 20.94 7.33
CA LEU A 6 22.46 20.36 6.16
C LEU A 6 23.11 19.05 5.69
N GLU A 7 24.38 18.80 6.03
CA GLU A 7 25.16 17.65 5.54
C GLU A 7 24.64 16.30 6.09
N GLY A 8 23.97 16.32 7.24
CA GLY A 8 23.35 15.14 7.86
C GLY A 8 21.89 14.88 7.46
N ILE A 9 21.25 15.80 6.72
CA ILE A 9 19.83 15.68 6.35
C ILE A 9 19.72 15.08 4.96
N ARG A 10 19.34 13.79 4.88
CA ARG A 10 18.98 13.18 3.59
C ARG A 10 17.57 13.66 3.18
N PRO A 11 17.40 14.27 1.99
CA PRO A 11 16.08 14.74 1.53
C PRO A 11 15.01 13.64 1.45
N SER A 12 15.44 12.38 1.26
CA SER A 12 14.58 11.20 1.21
C SER A 12 14.20 10.64 2.57
N GLN A 13 14.80 11.11 3.67
CA GLN A 13 14.52 10.60 5.01
C GLN A 13 13.39 11.38 5.70
N ARG A 14 12.48 10.63 6.30
CA ARG A 14 11.44 11.21 7.16
C ARG A 14 12.09 11.80 8.42
N PRO A 15 11.73 13.04 8.82
CA PRO A 15 12.19 13.62 10.07
C PRO A 15 11.77 12.79 11.29
N ALA A 16 12.59 12.74 12.34
CA ALA A 16 12.28 12.03 13.58
C ALA A 16 11.03 12.60 14.30
N GLY A 17 10.81 13.92 14.22
CA GLY A 17 9.65 14.61 14.78
C GLY A 17 8.93 15.44 13.72
N PRO A 18 8.11 14.85 12.83
CA PRO A 18 7.41 15.59 11.81
C PRO A 18 6.32 16.48 12.45
N LYS A 19 6.25 17.75 12.03
CA LYS A 19 5.20 18.71 12.47
C LYS A 19 3.78 18.19 12.20
N ARG A 20 3.59 17.40 11.15
CA ARG A 20 2.29 16.86 10.73
C ARG A 20 2.16 15.42 11.18
N SER A 21 0.99 15.07 11.72
CA SER A 21 0.62 13.70 12.02
C SER A 21 0.55 12.85 10.74
N PRO A 22 0.69 11.51 10.84
CA PRO A 22 0.41 10.61 9.73
C PRO A 22 -1.00 10.86 9.18
N ARG A 23 -1.16 10.69 7.86
CA ARG A 23 -2.50 10.74 7.25
C ARG A 23 -3.37 9.64 7.87
N PRO A 24 -4.63 9.95 8.25
CA PRO A 24 -5.53 8.93 8.78
C PRO A 24 -5.83 7.88 7.71
N TRP A 25 -6.08 6.65 8.14
CA TRP A 25 -6.39 5.53 7.25
C TRP A 25 -7.73 5.69 6.52
N CYS A 26 -8.72 6.25 7.21
CA CYS A 26 -9.97 6.70 6.62
C CYS A 26 -10.44 7.97 7.32
N HIS A 27 -11.17 8.82 6.62
CA HIS A 27 -11.69 10.08 7.13
C HIS A 27 -12.95 9.87 7.97
N THR A 28 -12.86 9.08 9.04
CA THR A 28 -13.95 8.88 10.00
C THR A 28 -13.46 9.10 11.42
N THR A 29 -14.34 9.61 12.28
CA THR A 29 -14.14 9.71 13.73
C THR A 29 -14.83 8.58 14.50
N SER A 30 -15.65 7.77 13.83
CA SER A 30 -16.36 6.64 14.43
C SER A 30 -15.48 5.40 14.49
N LEU A 31 -15.26 4.86 15.70
CA LEU A 31 -14.49 3.62 15.89
C LEU A 31 -15.15 2.41 15.22
N ALA A 32 -16.49 2.37 15.17
CA ALA A 32 -17.23 1.29 14.53
C ALA A 32 -16.98 1.26 13.02
N LEU A 33 -17.10 2.42 12.35
CA LEU A 33 -16.82 2.54 10.92
C LEU A 33 -15.34 2.26 10.61
N TRP A 34 -14.44 2.65 11.52
CA TRP A 34 -13.01 2.33 11.37
C TRP A 34 -12.74 0.82 11.44
N ALA A 35 -13.37 0.12 12.38
CA ALA A 35 -13.24 -1.33 12.51
C ALA A 35 -13.82 -2.05 11.29
N GLU A 36 -14.98 -1.61 10.81
CA GLU A 36 -15.62 -2.15 9.62
C GLU A 36 -14.75 -1.96 8.36
N TYR A 37 -14.23 -0.74 8.16
CA TYR A 37 -13.31 -0.44 7.07
C TYR A 37 -12.08 -1.37 7.09
N ARG A 38 -11.48 -1.59 8.27
CA ARG A 38 -10.32 -2.49 8.40
C ARG A 38 -10.65 -3.92 8.03
N THR A 39 -11.84 -4.41 8.37
CA THR A 39 -12.31 -5.74 8.00
C THR A 39 -12.49 -5.87 6.50
N GLN A 40 -13.21 -4.92 5.88
CA GLN A 40 -13.43 -4.92 4.43
C GLN A 40 -12.11 -4.79 3.65
N TRP A 41 -11.20 -3.93 4.11
CA TRP A 41 -9.89 -3.75 3.51
C TRP A 41 -9.04 -5.03 3.58
N ARG A 42 -9.06 -5.75 4.72
CA ARG A 42 -8.37 -7.03 4.86
C ARG A 42 -8.90 -8.08 3.89
N ALA A 43 -10.23 -8.22 3.81
CA ALA A 43 -10.87 -9.15 2.88
C ALA A 43 -10.54 -8.84 1.41
N PHE A 44 -10.56 -7.55 1.05
CA PHE A 44 -10.15 -7.09 -0.28
C PHE A 44 -8.69 -7.46 -0.60
N VAL A 45 -7.76 -7.17 0.32
CA VAL A 45 -6.33 -7.47 0.15
C VAL A 45 -6.10 -8.98 0.06
N GLU A 46 -6.82 -9.77 0.84
CA GLU A 46 -6.74 -11.23 0.81
C GLU A 46 -7.21 -11.80 -0.54
N ALA A 47 -8.38 -11.37 -1.03
CA ALA A 47 -8.90 -11.77 -2.34
C ALA A 47 -7.94 -11.39 -3.48
N TYR A 48 -7.36 -10.18 -3.41
CA TYR A 48 -6.36 -9.73 -4.38
C TYR A 48 -5.09 -10.59 -4.33
N ARG A 49 -4.60 -10.91 -3.13
CA ARG A 49 -3.42 -11.76 -2.91
C ARG A 49 -3.63 -13.20 -3.37
N HIS A 50 -4.85 -13.70 -3.38
CA HIS A 50 -5.17 -15.02 -3.88
C HIS A 50 -5.08 -15.08 -5.41
N GLY A 51 -5.59 -14.06 -6.11
CA GLY A 51 -5.57 -13.99 -7.59
C GLY A 51 -4.23 -13.58 -8.18
N ALA A 52 -3.48 -12.69 -7.50
CA ALA A 52 -2.26 -12.10 -8.05
C ALA A 52 -1.17 -13.12 -8.43
N PRO A 53 -0.79 -14.11 -7.61
CA PRO A 53 0.24 -15.09 -7.96
C PRO A 53 -0.12 -15.87 -9.23
N ARG A 54 -1.35 -16.37 -9.32
CA ARG A 54 -1.85 -17.10 -10.50
C ARG A 54 -1.77 -16.24 -11.76
N TYR A 55 -2.23 -14.99 -11.64
CA TYR A 55 -2.13 -14.03 -12.74
C TYR A 55 -0.68 -13.74 -13.13
N CYS A 56 0.25 -13.74 -12.18
CA CYS A 56 1.66 -13.53 -12.42
C CYS A 56 2.35 -14.72 -13.07
N ASP A 57 1.89 -15.93 -12.76
CA ASP A 57 2.33 -17.18 -13.37
C ASP A 57 1.73 -17.42 -14.77
N GLY A 58 0.83 -16.53 -15.21
CA GLY A 58 0.32 -16.49 -16.59
C GLY A 58 -1.19 -16.72 -16.71
N ASP A 59 -1.88 -17.15 -15.65
CA ASP A 59 -3.32 -17.42 -15.64
C ASP A 59 -4.12 -16.10 -15.79
N VAL A 60 -4.53 -15.80 -17.02
CA VAL A 60 -5.35 -14.60 -17.33
C VAL A 60 -6.79 -14.72 -16.84
N THR A 61 -7.21 -15.89 -16.37
CA THR A 61 -8.58 -16.13 -15.85
C THR A 61 -8.68 -15.90 -14.35
N ALA A 62 -7.56 -15.62 -13.67
CA ALA A 62 -7.54 -15.29 -12.25
C ALA A 62 -8.51 -14.14 -11.93
N THR A 63 -9.37 -14.36 -10.94
CA THR A 63 -10.38 -13.37 -10.51
C THR A 63 -9.77 -12.39 -9.51
N PHE A 64 -10.22 -11.13 -9.58
CA PHE A 64 -9.82 -10.06 -8.68
C PHE A 64 -11.04 -9.43 -8.02
N PRO A 65 -10.88 -8.82 -6.83
CA PRO A 65 -11.99 -8.14 -6.18
C PRO A 65 -12.50 -6.96 -7.03
N PRO A 66 -13.82 -6.63 -6.95
CA PRO A 66 -14.39 -5.52 -7.68
C PRO A 66 -13.66 -4.19 -7.44
N GLY A 67 -13.49 -3.38 -8.49
CA GLY A 67 -12.80 -2.09 -8.40
C GLY A 67 -11.28 -2.17 -8.28
N SER A 68 -10.69 -3.37 -8.43
CA SER A 68 -9.25 -3.55 -8.51
C SER A 68 -8.79 -3.80 -9.95
N PHE A 69 -7.53 -3.46 -10.23
CA PHE A 69 -6.86 -3.79 -11.48
C PHE A 69 -5.81 -4.86 -11.22
N PRO A 70 -5.62 -5.82 -12.13
CA PRO A 70 -4.58 -6.83 -11.98
C PRO A 70 -3.18 -6.20 -11.95
N PRO A 71 -2.17 -6.88 -11.35
CA PRO A 71 -0.81 -6.35 -11.28
C PRO A 71 -0.20 -6.20 -12.68
N SER A 72 0.71 -5.23 -12.85
CA SER A 72 1.39 -5.04 -14.15
C SER A 72 2.23 -6.26 -14.52
N ARG A 73 2.11 -6.72 -15.77
CA ARG A 73 3.02 -7.72 -16.37
C ARG A 73 4.17 -7.07 -17.17
N TYR A 74 4.21 -5.73 -17.26
CA TYR A 74 5.17 -4.97 -18.08
C TYR A 74 5.92 -3.88 -17.29
N PRO A 75 7.22 -3.65 -17.54
CA PRO A 75 8.16 -4.61 -18.10
C PRO A 75 8.30 -5.79 -17.12
N ARG A 76 8.77 -6.97 -17.55
CA ARG A 76 8.78 -8.24 -16.76
C ARG A 76 9.56 -8.21 -15.42
N ALA A 77 9.86 -7.05 -14.88
CA ALA A 77 10.30 -6.85 -13.50
C ALA A 77 9.16 -7.26 -12.56
N ARG A 78 9.17 -8.55 -12.18
CA ARG A 78 8.51 -9.14 -11.02
C ARG A 78 7.16 -8.51 -10.67
N CYS A 79 6.11 -9.20 -11.05
CA CYS A 79 4.78 -9.02 -10.47
C CYS A 79 4.87 -8.62 -8.98
N PHE A 80 4.50 -7.38 -8.67
CA PHE A 80 4.53 -6.89 -7.30
C PHE A 80 3.29 -7.42 -6.58
N VAL A 81 3.48 -8.46 -5.76
CA VAL A 81 2.49 -8.88 -4.77
C VAL A 81 2.87 -8.22 -3.44
N PRO A 82 2.07 -7.30 -2.89
CA PRO A 82 2.44 -6.60 -1.65
C PRO A 82 2.60 -7.59 -0.49
N ALA A 83 3.75 -7.55 0.19
CA ALA A 83 4.03 -8.35 1.39
C ALA A 83 3.13 -7.98 2.58
N ALA A 84 2.93 -8.94 3.49
CA ALA A 84 2.04 -8.88 4.66
C ALA A 84 2.38 -7.74 5.63
#